data_AF-A0AAU7G8H4-F1
#
_entry.id   AF-A0AAU7G8H4-F1
#
_cell.length_a   1.000
_cell.length_b   1.000
_cell.length_c   1.000
_cell.angle_alpha   90.00
_cell.angle_beta   90.00
_cell.angle_gamma   90.00
#
_symmetry.space_group_name_H-M   'P 1'
#
loop_
_entity.id
_entity.type
_entity.pdbx_description
1 polymer ?
#
loop_
_entity_poly.entity_id
_entity_poly.type
_entity_poly.pdbx_seq_one_letter_code
_entity_poly.pdbx_strand_id
1 'polypeptide(L)'
;MTPSEQALLDVLNSAPVVDGRIVETLADPETARLRDELHAVIRGETEAAVLAHHLDGVRKRPTLTSTGIEWMLDAPEGERGRAELVLEWARIQEELPGRLRPCANPECNKFLIDHSKPNSARWCSMSQCGNRMKARRHYARAGQGATSRTR
;
A
#
# COMPACT_ATOMS: atom_id res chain seq x y z
N MET A 1 5.94 -12.50 -1.76
CA MET A 1 6.31 -11.12 -1.47
C MET A 1 7.77 -10.95 -1.79
N THR A 2 8.08 -10.16 -2.82
CA THR A 2 9.43 -9.79 -3.21
C THR A 2 9.96 -8.68 -2.28
N PRO A 3 11.28 -8.42 -2.27
CA PRO A 3 11.83 -7.28 -1.54
C PRO A 3 11.26 -5.92 -2.00
N SER A 4 11.00 -5.75 -3.30
CA SER A 4 10.41 -4.52 -3.85
C SER A 4 8.95 -4.33 -3.43
N GLU A 5 8.15 -5.40 -3.46
CA GLU A 5 6.77 -5.40 -2.93
C GLU A 5 6.75 -5.02 -1.45
N GLN A 6 7.69 -5.54 -0.66
CA GLN A 6 7.81 -5.19 0.75
C GLN A 6 8.19 -3.72 0.95
N ALA A 7 9.17 -3.21 0.21
CA ALA A 7 9.57 -1.80 0.28
C ALA A 7 8.41 -0.86 -0.06
N LEU A 8 7.62 -1.17 -1.10
CA LEU A 8 6.41 -0.43 -1.43
C LEU A 8 5.40 -0.47 -0.28
N LEU A 9 5.14 -1.64 0.30
CA LEU A 9 4.22 -1.75 1.43
C LEU A 9 4.70 -1.02 2.68
N ASP A 10 6.00 -0.99 2.94
CA ASP A 10 6.58 -0.26 4.08
C ASP A 10 6.34 1.24 3.91
N VAL A 11 6.58 1.79 2.72
CA VAL A 11 6.28 3.19 2.39
C VAL A 11 4.79 3.47 2.49
N LEU A 12 3.93 2.67 1.86
CA LEU A 12 2.47 2.83 1.93
C LEU A 12 1.94 2.77 3.37
N ASN A 13 2.59 1.99 4.25
CA ASN A 13 2.14 1.78 5.63
C ASN A 13 2.84 2.66 6.67
N SER A 14 3.66 3.63 6.22
CA SER A 14 4.45 4.54 7.07
C SER A 14 3.65 5.72 7.68
N ALA A 15 2.34 5.79 7.44
CA ALA A 15 1.45 6.79 8.03
C ALA A 15 0.32 6.12 8.85
N PRO A 16 0.63 5.34 9.90
CA PRO A 16 -0.39 4.63 10.67
C PRO A 16 -1.28 5.58 11.48
N VAL A 17 -2.50 5.13 11.78
CA VAL A 17 -3.40 5.80 12.71
C VAL A 17 -3.10 5.33 14.14
N VAL A 18 -2.69 6.25 15.01
CA VAL A 18 -2.46 6.05 16.45
C VAL A 18 -3.36 7.03 17.20
N ASP A 19 -4.18 6.52 18.12
CA ASP A 19 -5.14 7.32 18.90
C ASP A 19 -6.00 8.28 18.05
N GLY A 20 -6.45 7.79 16.89
CA GLY A 20 -7.31 8.53 15.95
C GLY A 20 -6.58 9.56 15.10
N ARG A 21 -5.25 9.65 15.18
CA ARG A 21 -4.43 10.59 14.40
C ARG A 21 -3.47 9.84 13.48
N ILE A 22 -3.29 10.36 12.26
CA ILE A 22 -2.23 9.88 11.36
C ILE A 22 -0.89 10.35 11.94
N VAL A 23 0.06 9.42 12.05
CA VAL A 23 1.42 9.70 12.51
C VAL A 23 2.38 9.51 11.35
N GLU A 24 3.09 10.57 10.98
CA GLU A 24 4.18 10.51 9.98
C GLU A 24 5.40 9.78 10.57
N THR A 25 5.94 8.81 9.84
CA THR A 25 7.15 8.07 10.25
C THR A 25 8.28 8.12 9.23
N LEU A 26 8.07 8.68 8.04
CA LEU A 26 9.11 8.89 7.05
C LEU A 26 9.89 10.17 7.39
N ALA A 27 11.22 10.08 7.31
CA ALA A 27 12.10 11.23 7.48
C ALA A 27 12.19 12.08 6.21
N ASP A 28 12.11 11.44 5.02
CA ASP A 28 12.19 12.14 3.74
C ASP A 28 10.80 12.66 3.31
N PRO A 29 10.61 14.00 3.23
CA PRO A 29 9.34 14.58 2.82
C PRO A 29 8.97 14.29 1.36
N GLU A 30 9.93 14.04 0.47
CA GLU A 30 9.59 13.65 -0.92
C GLU A 30 9.02 12.23 -0.98
N THR A 31 9.59 11.29 -0.23
CA THR A 31 9.01 9.93 -0.10
C THR A 31 7.64 9.98 0.58
N ALA A 32 7.43 10.87 1.56
CA ALA A 32 6.12 11.09 2.15
C ALA A 32 5.09 11.63 1.15
N ARG A 33 5.48 12.58 0.29
CA ARG A 33 4.64 13.06 -0.82
C ARG A 33 4.27 11.93 -1.78
N LEU A 34 5.25 11.15 -2.24
CA LEU A 34 5.00 9.99 -3.11
C LEU A 34 4.01 9.01 -2.48
N ARG A 35 4.18 8.71 -1.19
CA ARG A 35 3.25 7.84 -0.45
C ARG A 35 1.83 8.40 -0.52
N ASP A 36 1.64 9.67 -0.22
CA ASP A 36 0.32 10.29 -0.16
C ASP A 36 -0.36 10.33 -1.54
N GLU A 37 0.42 10.51 -2.60
CA GLU A 37 -0.07 10.41 -3.98
C GLU A 37 -0.45 8.99 -4.36
N LEU A 38 0.39 7.99 -4.04
CA LEU A 38 0.06 6.58 -4.24
C LEU A 38 -1.19 6.19 -3.44
N HIS A 39 -1.35 6.72 -2.22
CA HIS A 39 -2.54 6.56 -1.40
C HIS A 39 -3.79 7.04 -2.13
N ALA A 40 -3.76 8.25 -2.68
CA ALA A 40 -4.88 8.83 -3.42
C ALA A 40 -5.16 8.04 -4.71
N VAL A 41 -4.13 7.66 -5.46
CA VAL A 41 -4.26 6.88 -6.70
C VAL A 41 -4.88 5.50 -6.42
N ILE A 42 -4.37 4.76 -5.44
CA ILE A 42 -4.87 3.41 -5.12
C ILE A 42 -6.31 3.46 -4.58
N ARG A 43 -6.71 4.56 -3.93
CA ARG A 43 -8.09 4.79 -3.48
C ARG A 43 -9.02 5.28 -4.60
N GLY A 44 -8.49 5.64 -5.76
CA GLY A 44 -9.26 6.22 -6.86
C GLY A 44 -9.69 7.66 -6.61
N GLU A 45 -8.96 8.38 -5.75
CA GLU A 45 -9.20 9.79 -5.41
C GLU A 45 -8.53 10.73 -6.42
N THR A 46 -7.50 10.24 -7.14
CA THR A 46 -6.81 10.97 -8.21
C THR A 46 -6.32 10.02 -9.30
N GLU A 47 -6.05 10.57 -10.48
CA GLU A 47 -5.47 9.85 -11.61
C GLU A 47 -3.98 9.58 -11.41
N ALA A 48 -3.48 8.47 -11.95
CA ALA A 48 -2.08 8.06 -11.85
C ALA A 48 -1.07 9.07 -12.46
N ALA A 49 -1.55 10.01 -13.30
CA ALA A 49 -0.73 11.06 -13.90
C ALA A 49 0.01 11.93 -12.87
N VAL A 50 -0.50 12.04 -11.63
CA VAL A 50 0.20 12.77 -10.56
C VAL A 50 1.58 12.18 -10.26
N LEU A 51 1.79 10.88 -10.48
CA LEU A 51 3.05 10.19 -10.19
C LEU A 51 4.14 10.49 -11.22
N ALA A 52 3.81 11.12 -12.35
CA ALA A 52 4.73 11.29 -13.48
C ALA A 52 6.01 12.05 -13.11
N HIS A 53 5.93 13.04 -12.23
CA HIS A 53 7.08 13.85 -11.82
C HIS A 53 8.14 13.04 -11.05
N HIS A 54 7.77 11.95 -10.37
CA HIS A 54 8.74 11.04 -9.73
C HIS A 54 9.56 10.22 -10.75
N LEU A 55 9.21 10.32 -12.03
CA LEU A 55 9.88 9.64 -13.13
C LEU A 55 10.67 10.63 -14.02
N ASP A 56 10.73 11.92 -13.66
CA ASP A 56 11.46 12.91 -14.43
C ASP A 56 12.96 12.60 -14.43
N GLY A 57 13.56 12.55 -15.63
CA GLY A 57 14.97 12.20 -15.79
C GLY A 57 15.32 10.72 -15.55
N VAL A 58 14.34 9.88 -15.19
CA VAL A 58 14.54 8.45 -14.98
C VAL A 58 14.68 7.72 -16.31
N ARG A 59 15.66 6.80 -16.40
CA ARG A 59 15.89 5.96 -17.58
C ARG A 59 16.09 4.51 -17.17
N LYS A 60 15.41 3.59 -17.86
CA LYS A 60 15.64 2.14 -17.73
C LYS A 60 16.55 1.69 -18.86
N ARG A 61 17.78 1.26 -18.54
CA ARG A 61 18.77 0.83 -19.53
C ARG A 61 19.03 -0.67 -19.44
N PRO A 62 19.05 -1.39 -20.57
CA PRO A 62 19.48 -2.78 -20.59
C PRO A 62 21.01 -2.86 -20.60
N THR A 63 21.55 -3.82 -19.86
CA THR A 63 22.95 -4.23 -19.89
C THR A 63 22.98 -5.71 -20.26
N LEU A 64 23.67 -6.05 -21.35
CA LEU A 64 23.88 -7.45 -21.73
C LEU A 64 24.97 -8.06 -20.85
N THR A 65 24.64 -9.13 -20.14
CA THR A 65 25.56 -9.94 -19.35
C THR A 65 25.80 -11.29 -20.03
N SER A 66 26.66 -12.12 -19.45
CA SER A 66 26.89 -13.49 -19.95
C SER A 66 25.67 -14.41 -19.78
N THR A 67 24.72 -14.06 -18.92
CA THR A 67 23.54 -14.87 -18.57
C THR A 67 22.22 -14.30 -19.08
N GLY A 68 22.20 -13.06 -19.60
CA GLY A 68 20.99 -12.45 -20.13
C GLY A 68 21.05 -10.92 -20.17
N ILE A 69 19.88 -10.28 -20.09
CA ILE A 69 19.75 -8.82 -20.02
C ILE A 69 19.39 -8.43 -18.59
N GLU A 70 20.22 -7.61 -17.97
CA GLU A 70 19.92 -6.95 -16.72
C GLU A 70 19.41 -5.53 -16.99
N TRP A 71 18.39 -5.09 -16.26
CA TRP A 71 17.86 -3.74 -16.37
C TRP A 71 18.41 -2.88 -15.24
N MET A 72 19.06 -1.77 -15.58
CA MET A 72 19.51 -0.76 -14.64
C MET A 72 18.59 0.45 -14.68
N LEU A 73 18.32 1.02 -13.52
CA LEU A 73 17.59 2.27 -13.38
C LEU A 73 18.59 3.40 -13.14
N ASP A 74 18.70 4.31 -14.10
CA ASP A 74 19.32 5.61 -13.87
C ASP A 74 18.25 6.58 -13.40
N ALA A 75 18.58 7.32 -12.36
CA ALA A 75 17.75 8.40 -11.85
C ALA A 75 18.66 9.53 -11.38
N PRO A 76 18.12 10.76 -11.26
CA PRO A 76 18.83 11.82 -10.56
C PRO A 76 19.22 11.41 -9.13
N GLU A 77 20.24 12.09 -8.59
CA GLU A 77 20.76 11.78 -7.25
C GLU A 77 19.65 11.87 -6.18
N GLY A 78 19.51 10.82 -5.38
CA GLY A 78 18.49 10.76 -4.32
C GLY A 78 17.06 10.44 -4.79
N GLU A 79 16.81 10.26 -6.09
CA GLU A 79 15.47 9.99 -6.62
C GLU A 79 15.21 8.53 -6.96
N ARG A 80 16.27 7.73 -7.10
CA ARG A 80 16.20 6.32 -7.51
C ARG A 80 15.18 5.51 -6.71
N GLY A 81 15.16 5.66 -5.39
CA GLY A 81 14.23 4.93 -4.53
C GLY A 81 12.76 5.26 -4.82
N ARG A 82 12.43 6.54 -5.07
CA ARG A 82 11.07 6.95 -5.43
C ARG A 82 10.66 6.42 -6.79
N ALA A 83 11.55 6.47 -7.77
CA ALA A 83 11.32 5.88 -9.08
C ALA A 83 11.09 4.36 -9.01
N GLU A 84 11.89 3.64 -8.22
CA GLU A 84 11.72 2.20 -7.98
C GLU A 84 10.34 1.86 -7.38
N LEU A 85 9.85 2.67 -6.43
CA LEU A 85 8.53 2.50 -5.82
C LEU A 85 7.39 2.70 -6.82
N VAL A 86 7.47 3.73 -7.68
CA VAL A 86 6.46 3.98 -8.73
C VAL A 86 6.45 2.84 -9.75
N LEU A 87 7.64 2.37 -10.16
CA LEU A 87 7.76 1.25 -11.10
C LEU A 87 7.24 -0.06 -10.49
N GLU A 88 7.48 -0.31 -9.21
CA GLU A 88 6.94 -1.48 -8.53
C GLU A 88 5.42 -1.41 -8.39
N TRP A 89 4.86 -0.24 -8.05
CA TRP A 89 3.41 -0.05 -8.05
C TRP A 89 2.81 -0.35 -9.43
N ALA A 90 3.40 0.17 -10.52
CA ALA A 90 2.94 -0.06 -11.88
C ALA A 90 2.99 -1.56 -12.24
N ARG A 91 4.11 -2.23 -11.93
CA ARG A 91 4.27 -3.67 -12.11
C ARG A 91 3.20 -4.48 -11.38
N ILE A 92 2.88 -4.12 -10.14
CA ILE A 92 1.83 -4.79 -9.37
C ILE A 92 0.45 -4.59 -10.00
N GLN A 93 0.15 -3.41 -10.55
CA GLN A 93 -1.12 -3.18 -11.25
C GLN A 93 -1.23 -4.07 -12.50
N GLU A 94 -0.14 -4.28 -13.22
CA GLU A 94 -0.09 -5.13 -14.42
C GLU A 94 -0.13 -6.62 -14.10
N GLU A 95 0.71 -7.10 -13.18
CA GLU A 95 0.87 -8.53 -12.88
C GLU A 95 -0.15 -9.05 -11.88
N LEU A 96 -0.63 -8.20 -10.97
CA LEU A 96 -1.48 -8.55 -9.83
C LEU A 96 -2.71 -7.60 -9.73
N PRO A 97 -3.51 -7.46 -10.80
CA PRO A 97 -4.59 -6.49 -10.85
C PRO A 97 -5.58 -6.66 -9.71
N GLY A 98 -5.86 -5.56 -9.01
CA GLY A 98 -6.80 -5.51 -7.88
C GLY A 98 -6.33 -6.20 -6.60
N ARG A 99 -5.05 -6.62 -6.50
CA ARG A 99 -4.50 -7.26 -5.31
C ARG A 99 -3.83 -6.29 -4.34
N LEU A 100 -3.31 -5.16 -4.82
CA LEU A 100 -2.89 -4.03 -3.99
C LEU A 100 -4.11 -3.15 -3.68
N ARG A 101 -4.46 -3.03 -2.40
CA ARG A 101 -5.67 -2.30 -1.98
C ARG A 101 -5.58 -1.74 -0.56
N PRO A 102 -6.40 -0.72 -0.22
CA PRO A 102 -6.52 -0.25 1.15
C PRO A 102 -7.06 -1.35 2.08
N CYS A 103 -6.68 -1.28 3.36
CA CYS A 103 -7.25 -2.11 4.41
C CYS A 103 -8.75 -1.82 4.53
N ALA A 104 -9.60 -2.85 4.60
CA ALA A 104 -11.04 -2.67 4.68
C ALA A 104 -11.53 -2.18 6.07
N ASN A 105 -10.62 -1.93 7.03
CA ASN A 105 -10.98 -1.38 8.33
C ASN A 105 -11.07 0.15 8.15
N PRO A 106 -12.25 0.77 8.32
CA PRO A 106 -12.43 2.21 8.05
C PRO A 106 -11.61 3.12 8.96
N GLU A 107 -11.10 2.61 10.09
CA GLU A 107 -10.23 3.35 11.02
C GLU A 107 -8.73 3.12 10.74
N CYS A 108 -8.38 2.51 9.61
CA CYS A 108 -7.02 2.14 9.26
C CYS A 108 -6.57 2.84 7.97
N ASN A 109 -5.35 3.37 7.97
CA ASN A 109 -4.74 4.01 6.81
C ASN A 109 -3.76 3.10 6.03
N LYS A 110 -3.69 1.80 6.36
CA LYS A 110 -2.73 0.86 5.78
C LYS A 110 -3.25 0.18 4.52
N PHE A 111 -2.35 -0.44 3.77
CA PHE A 111 -2.55 -1.19 2.54
C PHE A 111 -2.12 -2.65 2.67
N LEU A 112 -2.51 -3.47 1.70
CA LEU A 112 -2.08 -4.86 1.56
C LEU A 112 -1.87 -5.24 0.09
N ILE A 113 -1.02 -6.23 -0.15
CA ILE A 113 -0.93 -6.98 -1.41
C ILE A 113 -1.44 -8.41 -1.16
N ASP A 114 -2.50 -8.80 -1.84
CA ASP A 114 -3.11 -10.13 -1.66
C ASP A 114 -2.49 -11.18 -2.60
N HIS A 115 -1.54 -11.96 -2.09
CA HIS A 115 -0.98 -13.12 -2.80
C HIS A 115 -1.79 -14.41 -2.63
N SER A 116 -2.92 -14.38 -1.92
CA SER A 116 -3.75 -15.58 -1.76
C SER A 116 -4.43 -15.93 -3.09
N LYS A 117 -4.54 -17.24 -3.37
CA LYS A 117 -5.26 -17.74 -4.56
C LYS A 117 -6.67 -17.14 -4.71
N PRO A 118 -7.52 -17.09 -3.66
CA PRO A 118 -8.88 -16.56 -3.81
C PRO A 118 -8.99 -15.03 -3.85
N ASN A 119 -7.89 -14.27 -3.67
CA ASN A 119 -7.91 -12.80 -3.55
C ASN A 119 -8.92 -12.28 -2.49
N SER A 120 -8.99 -12.97 -1.35
CA SER A 120 -10.00 -12.72 -0.31
C SER A 120 -9.47 -11.98 0.92
N ALA A 121 -8.19 -11.59 0.97
CA ALA A 121 -7.58 -10.88 2.09
C ALA A 121 -8.15 -9.45 2.20
N ARG A 122 -8.72 -9.10 3.34
CA ARG A 122 -9.37 -7.78 3.51
C ARG A 122 -8.60 -6.81 4.39
N TRP A 123 -7.58 -7.29 5.09
CA TRP A 123 -6.97 -6.57 6.20
C TRP A 123 -5.46 -6.51 6.01
N CYS A 124 -4.84 -5.36 6.32
CA CYS A 124 -3.38 -5.21 6.31
C CYS A 124 -2.66 -6.18 7.25
N SER A 125 -3.34 -6.61 8.30
CA SER A 125 -2.88 -7.65 9.21
C SER A 125 -4.07 -8.30 9.90
N MET A 126 -4.03 -9.64 10.00
CA MET A 126 -5.03 -10.39 10.75
C MET A 126 -4.96 -10.08 12.25
N SER A 127 -3.76 -9.96 12.82
CA SER A 127 -3.57 -9.72 14.25
C SER A 127 -4.02 -8.32 14.66
N GLN A 128 -3.86 -7.32 13.80
CA GLN A 128 -4.26 -5.94 14.07
C GLN A 128 -5.71 -5.67 13.62
N CYS A 129 -5.96 -5.58 12.31
CA CYS A 129 -7.26 -5.16 11.79
C CYS A 129 -8.27 -6.30 11.71
N GLY A 130 -7.83 -7.52 11.35
CA GLY A 130 -8.73 -8.67 11.26
C GLY A 130 -9.40 -9.01 12.58
N ASN A 131 -8.63 -9.09 13.66
CA ASN A 131 -9.13 -9.35 15.01
C ASN A 131 -10.00 -8.20 15.54
N ARG A 132 -9.61 -6.94 15.32
CA ARG A 132 -10.42 -5.76 15.69
C ARG A 132 -11.81 -5.82 15.05
N MET A 133 -11.89 -6.12 13.76
CA MET A 133 -13.17 -6.19 13.04
C MET A 133 -14.02 -7.38 13.45
N LYS A 134 -13.41 -8.53 13.81
CA LYS A 134 -14.13 -9.67 14.40
C LYS A 134 -14.74 -9.30 15.76
N ALA A 135 -13.97 -8.66 16.63
CA ALA A 135 -14.44 -8.21 17.94
C ALA A 135 -15.60 -7.21 17.83
N ARG A 136 -15.49 -6.21 16.95
CA ARG A 136 -16.59 -5.24 16.67
C ARG A 136 -17.89 -5.94 16.27
N ARG A 137 -17.83 -6.94 15.39
CA ARG A 137 -19.01 -7.72 14.97
C ARG A 137 -19.61 -8.53 16.13
N HIS A 138 -18.77 -9.11 16.99
CA HIS A 138 -19.23 -9.87 18.15
C HIS A 138 -20.01 -8.96 19.13
N TYR A 139 -19.45 -7.80 19.50
CA TYR A 139 -20.11 -6.86 20.41
C TYR A 139 -21.40 -6.27 19.83
N ALA A 140 -21.42 -5.95 18.53
CA ALA A 140 -22.63 -5.48 17.87
C ALA A 140 -23.79 -6.50 17.95
N ARG A 141 -23.49 -7.80 17.87
CA ARG A 141 -24.49 -8.88 18.04
C ARG A 141 -24.91 -9.07 19.49
N ALA A 142 -23.96 -9.00 20.43
CA ALA A 142 -24.25 -9.11 21.86
C ALA A 142 -25.13 -7.94 22.36
N GLY A 143 -24.89 -6.72 21.89
CA GLY A 143 -25.71 -5.54 22.21
C GLY A 143 -27.15 -5.64 21.68
N GLN A 144 -27.36 -6.21 20.49
CA GLN A 144 -28.69 -6.46 19.91
C GLN A 144 -29.49 -7.55 20.68
N GLY A 145 -28.79 -8.45 21.39
CA GLY A 145 -29.41 -9.44 22.27
C GLY A 145 -29.89 -8.88 23.61
N ALA A 146 -29.37 -7.72 24.05
CA ALA A 146 -29.81 -7.05 25.27
C ALA A 146 -31.06 -6.19 25.04
N THR A 147 -31.21 -5.60 23.85
CA THR A 147 -32.36 -4.74 23.51
C THR A 147 -33.63 -5.52 23.13
N SER A 148 -33.53 -6.82 22.84
CA SER A 148 -34.66 -7.68 22.46
C SER A 148 -35.33 -8.41 23.63
N ARG A 149 -34.88 -8.20 24.88
CA ARG A 149 -35.42 -8.84 26.10
C ARG A 149 -36.35 -7.95 26.95
N THR A 150 -36.84 -6.84 26.42
CA THR A 150 -37.76 -5.91 27.15
C THR A 150 -39.09 -5.71 26.42
N ARG A 151 -39.69 -6.78 25.88
CA ARG A 151 -41.06 -6.69 25.34
C ARG A 151 -41.90 -7.86 25.80
#